data_AF-H5UWJ2-F1
#
_entry.id   AF-H5UWJ2-F1
#
_cell.length_a   1.000
_cell.length_b   1.000
_cell.length_c   1.000
_cell.angle_alpha   90.00
_cell.angle_beta   90.00
_cell.angle_gamma   90.00
#
_symmetry.space_group_name_H-M   'P 1'
#
loop_
_entity.id
_entity.type
_entity.pdbx_description
1 polymer ?
#
loop_
_entity_poly.entity_id
_entity_poly.type
_entity_poly.pdbx_seq_one_letter_code
_entity_poly.pdbx_strand_id
1 'polypeptide(L)' 'MIGQSYNPDISPNELVARQRVRPMPDRNELLKRHSFPGPDDNRYISMMIKGARK' A
#
# COMPACT_ATOMS: atom_id res chain seq x y z
N MET A 1 -12.88 10.09 0.46
CA MET A 1 -12.23 10.34 1.76
C MET A 1 -12.60 9.19 2.67
N ILE A 2 -11.64 8.36 3.08
CA ILE A 2 -11.89 7.26 4.02
C ILE A 2 -12.15 7.93 5.38
N GLY A 3 -13.41 7.97 5.78
CA GLY A 3 -13.87 8.64 6.99
C GLY A 3 -13.22 8.04 8.23
N GLN A 4 -12.33 8.80 8.86
CA GLN A 4 -11.87 8.56 10.22
C GLN A 4 -12.95 9.10 11.16
N SER A 5 -14.07 8.40 11.27
CA SER A 5 -15.08 8.74 12.27
C SER A 5 -14.50 8.44 13.65
N TYR A 6 -14.21 9.50 14.42
CA TYR A 6 -13.75 9.37 15.80
C TYR A 6 -14.82 8.65 16.62
N ASN A 7 -14.45 7.52 17.22
CA ASN A 7 -15.31 6.79 18.14
C ASN A 7 -14.77 7.01 19.57
N PRO A 8 -15.49 7.77 20.41
CA PRO A 8 -15.04 8.16 21.76
C PRO A 8 -14.97 6.99 22.74
N ASP A 9 -15.57 5.84 22.40
CA ASP A 9 -15.56 4.64 23.25
C ASP A 9 -14.28 3.81 23.05
N ILE A 10 -13.42 4.16 22.08
CA ILE A 10 -12.17 3.44 21.82
C ILE A 10 -11.04 4.07 22.65
N SER A 11 -10.51 3.31 23.59
CA SER A 11 -9.33 3.73 24.33
C SER A 11 -8.07 3.83 23.44
N PRO A 12 -7.09 4.72 23.74
CA PRO A 12 -5.86 4.81 22.96
C PRO A 12 -5.12 3.46 22.79
N ASN A 13 -5.19 2.59 23.81
CA ASN A 13 -4.61 1.25 23.75
C ASN A 13 -5.34 0.34 22.74
N GLU A 14 -6.65 0.49 22.57
CA GLU A 14 -7.42 -0.24 21.57
C GLU A 14 -7.18 0.27 20.14
N LEU A 15 -6.84 1.55 19.96
CA LEU A 15 -6.44 2.07 18.65
C LEU A 15 -5.16 1.39 18.14
N VAL A 16 -4.18 1.20 19.03
CA VAL A 16 -2.93 0.47 18.73
C VAL A 16 -3.22 -0.99 18.36
N ALA A 17 -4.14 -1.65 19.06
CA ALA A 17 -4.55 -3.02 18.75
C ALA A 17 -5.31 -3.15 17.41
N ARG A 18 -6.06 -2.11 17.01
CA ARG A 18 -6.78 -2.06 15.73
C ARG A 18 -5.89 -1.72 14.55
N GLN A 19 -4.81 -0.98 14.78
CA GLN A 19 -3.75 -0.81 13.79
C GLN A 19 -3.02 -2.14 13.67
N ARG A 20 -3.55 -3.03 12.82
CA ARG A 20 -2.93 -4.31 12.47
C ARG A 20 -1.60 -4.03 11.78
N VAL A 21 -0.57 -3.72 12.56
CA VAL A 21 0.82 -3.71 12.11
C VAL A 21 1.17 -5.16 11.85
N ARG A 22 0.96 -5.58 10.60
CA ARG A 22 1.40 -6.89 10.16
C ARG A 22 2.94 -6.87 10.19
N PRO A 23 3.60 -7.91 10.69
CA PRO A 23 5.05 -8.01 10.58
C PRO A 23 5.46 -7.96 9.10
N MET A 24 6.70 -7.53 8.86
CA MET A 24 7.25 -7.52 7.50
C MET A 24 7.17 -8.93 6.90
N PRO A 25 6.62 -9.10 5.68
CA PRO A 25 6.56 -10.41 5.03
C PRO A 25 7.95 -10.95 4.72
N ASP A 26 8.09 -12.28 4.71
CA ASP A 26 9.36 -12.93 4.39
C ASP A 26 9.78 -12.71 2.92
N ARG A 27 11.08 -12.78 2.64
CA ARG A 27 11.66 -12.58 1.30
C ARG A 27 10.98 -13.47 0.25
N ASN A 28 10.72 -14.74 0.59
CA ASN A 28 10.08 -15.69 -0.33
C ASN A 28 8.63 -15.32 -0.65
N GLU A 29 7.92 -14.73 0.32
CA GLU A 29 6.57 -14.24 0.10
C GLU A 29 6.58 -12.99 -0.77
N LEU A 30 7.49 -12.05 -0.51
CA LEU A 30 7.65 -10.83 -1.29
C LEU A 30 7.96 -11.13 -2.76
N LEU A 31 8.82 -12.11 -3.05
CA LEU A 31 9.14 -12.52 -4.42
C LEU A 31 7.95 -13.07 -5.20
N LYS A 32 6.97 -13.68 -4.52
CA LYS A 32 5.73 -14.17 -5.14
C LYS A 32 4.70 -13.09 -5.36
N ARG A 33 4.81 -11.96 -4.65
CA ARG A 33 3.92 -10.82 -4.85
C ARG A 33 4.33 -10.15 -6.16
N HIS A 34 3.42 -10.15 -7.14
CA HIS A 34 3.53 -9.32 -8.35
C HIS A 34 3.30 -7.82 -8.03
N SER A 35 3.94 -7.31 -6.97
CA SER A 35 3.79 -5.93 -6.50
C SER A 35 4.34 -4.90 -7.49
N PHE A 36 5.31 -5.31 -8.30
CA PHE A 36 5.86 -4.52 -9.39
C PHE A 36 5.62 -5.26 -10.69
N PRO A 37 4.66 -4.83 -11.53
CA PRO A 37 4.57 -5.36 -12.88
C PRO A 37 5.88 -5.10 -13.63
N GLY A 38 6.19 -5.97 -14.59
CA GLY A 38 7.35 -5.81 -15.46
C GLY A 38 7.37 -4.44 -16.16
N PRO A 39 8.51 -4.03 -16.73
CA PRO A 39 8.67 -2.71 -17.34
C PRO A 39 7.62 -2.41 -18.41
N ASP A 40 7.16 -3.45 -19.12
CA ASP A 40 6.16 -3.33 -20.19
C ASP A 40 4.74 -3.07 -19.68
N ASP A 41 4.45 -3.42 -18.43
CA ASP A 41 3.09 -3.38 -17.85
C ASP A 41 2.99 -2.44 -16.63
N ASN A 42 3.97 -1.54 -16.49
CA ASN A 42 4.03 -0.58 -15.41
C ASN A 42 3.33 0.73 -15.78
N ARG A 43 2.19 0.99 -15.12
CA ARG A 43 1.37 2.21 -15.30
C ARG A 43 2.17 3.50 -15.09
N TYR A 44 3.12 3.54 -14.16
CA TYR A 44 3.89 4.74 -13.88
C TYR A 44 4.95 5.01 -14.95
N ILE A 45 5.64 3.95 -15.42
CA ILE A 45 6.60 4.05 -16.53
C ILE A 45 5.89 4.50 -17.81
N SER A 46 4.76 3.87 -18.14
CA SER A 46 3.96 4.25 -19.30
C SER A 46 3.44 5.68 -19.24
N MET A 47 3.08 6.19 -18.05
CA MET A 47 2.73 7.60 -17.86
C MET A 47 3.92 8.54 -18.07
N MET A 48 5.11 8.22 -17.54
CA MET A 48 6.32 9.02 -17.77
C MET A 48 6.67 9.09 -19.26
N ILE A 49 6.65 7.95 -19.96
CA ILE A 49 6.92 7.89 -21.40
C ILE A 49 5.89 8.72 -22.19
N LYS A 50 4.61 8.65 -21.84
CA LYS A 50 3.56 9.46 -22.47
C LYS A 50 3.75 10.96 -22.22
N GLY A 51 4.14 11.35 -21.00
CA GLY A 51 4.41 12.75 -20.65
C GLY A 51 5.66 13.32 -21.31
N ALA A 52 6.70 12.51 -21.51
CA ALA A 52 7.95 12.92 -22.16
C ALA A 52 7.85 13.04 -23.70
N ARG A 53 6.81 12.46 -24.31
CA ARG A 53 6.54 12.54 -25.76
C ARG A 53 5.74 13.79 -26.16
N LYS A 54 5.59 14.76 -25.26
CA LYS A 54 4.85 16.01 -25.47
C LYS A 54 5.82 17.17 -25.59
#